data_AF-A0AAQ3NBT2-F1
#
_entry.id   AF-A0AAQ3NBT2-F1
#
_cell.length_a   1.000
_cell.length_b   1.000
_cell.length_c   1.000
_cell.angle_alpha   90.00
_cell.angle_beta   90.00
_cell.angle_gamma   90.00
#
_symmetry.space_group_name_H-M   'P 1'
#
loop_
_entity.id
_entity.type
_entity.pdbx_description
1 polymer ?
#
loop_
_entity_poly.entity_id
_entity_poly.type
_entity_poly.pdbx_seq_one_letter_code
_entity_poly.pdbx_strand_id
1 'polypeptide(L)'
;MMAKGSGKTLVQWLVAGLFIALLGGAQAVVLCNIDSDKLNLCRAAVTGRNPPPPDEKCCGVIRQANLPCLCSYKSILPALGINSKNALALPGKCGLQKPPNC
;
A
#
# COMPACT_ATOMS: atom_id res chain seq x y z
N MET A 1 -44.31 -30.80 -8.17
CA MET A 1 -43.14 -31.64 -8.51
C MET A 1 -41.95 -31.08 -7.75
N MET A 2 -41.59 -31.68 -6.62
CA MET A 2 -40.44 -31.23 -5.82
C MET A 2 -39.16 -31.65 -6.54
N ALA A 3 -38.56 -30.70 -7.26
CA ALA A 3 -37.31 -30.94 -7.97
C ALA A 3 -36.19 -31.21 -6.95
N LYS A 4 -35.88 -32.49 -6.80
CA LYS A 4 -34.73 -33.04 -6.07
C LYS A 4 -33.45 -32.58 -6.78
N GLY A 5 -32.98 -31.37 -6.47
CA GLY A 5 -31.79 -30.82 -7.15
C GLY A 5 -31.28 -29.48 -6.62
N SER A 6 -31.81 -28.98 -5.52
CA SER A 6 -31.57 -27.60 -5.05
C SER A 6 -30.21 -27.43 -4.37
N GLY A 7 -29.74 -28.42 -3.60
CA GLY A 7 -28.51 -28.31 -2.81
C GLY A 7 -27.22 -28.35 -3.63
N LYS A 8 -27.11 -29.28 -4.59
CA LYS A 8 -25.88 -29.43 -5.39
C LYS A 8 -25.65 -28.23 -6.32
N THR A 9 -26.73 -27.73 -6.92
CA THR A 9 -26.69 -26.55 -7.77
C THR A 9 -26.36 -25.29 -6.96
N LEU A 10 -26.96 -25.11 -5.79
CA LEU A 10 -26.64 -24.01 -4.87
C LEU A 10 -25.19 -24.04 -4.40
N VAL A 11 -24.69 -25.21 -3.98
CA VAL A 11 -23.28 -25.41 -3.61
C VAL A 11 -22.36 -25.08 -4.76
N GLN A 12 -22.69 -25.48 -5.99
CA GLN A 12 -21.86 -25.21 -7.16
C GLN A 12 -21.76 -23.71 -7.47
N TRP A 13 -22.87 -22.95 -7.34
CA TRP A 13 -22.85 -21.49 -7.50
C TRP A 13 -22.08 -20.79 -6.37
N LEU A 14 -22.19 -21.27 -5.13
CA LEU A 14 -21.42 -20.73 -4.01
C LEU A 14 -19.92 -20.96 -4.19
N VAL A 15 -19.52 -22.17 -4.63
CA VAL A 15 -18.12 -22.50 -4.93
C VAL A 15 -17.61 -21.66 -6.09
N ALA A 16 -18.38 -21.50 -7.16
CA ALA A 16 -18.00 -20.65 -8.30
C ALA A 16 -17.85 -19.18 -7.89
N GLY A 17 -18.76 -18.63 -7.09
CA GLY A 17 -18.68 -17.27 -6.58
C GLY A 17 -17.46 -17.03 -5.69
N LEU A 18 -17.15 -17.97 -4.78
CA LEU A 18 -15.95 -17.92 -3.96
C LEU A 18 -14.68 -18.00 -4.81
N PHE A 19 -14.66 -18.84 -5.85
CA PHE A 19 -13.52 -18.97 -6.75
C PHE A 19 -13.27 -17.68 -7.54
N ILE A 20 -14.33 -17.02 -8.05
CA ILE A 20 -14.22 -15.72 -8.73
C ILE A 20 -13.70 -14.64 -7.78
N ALA A 21 -14.17 -14.60 -6.53
CA ALA A 21 -13.70 -13.65 -5.53
C ALA A 21 -12.21 -13.85 -5.18
N LEU A 22 -11.73 -15.10 -5.14
CA LEU A 22 -10.31 -15.41 -4.93
C LEU A 22 -9.44 -15.04 -6.14
N LEU A 23 -9.99 -15.06 -7.35
CA LEU A 23 -9.29 -14.63 -8.57
C LEU A 23 -9.25 -13.09 -8.72
N GLY A 24 -10.17 -12.38 -8.08
CA GLY A 24 -10.17 -10.92 -7.98
C GLY A 24 -9.08 -10.43 -7.03
N GLY A 25 -7.84 -10.35 -7.51
CA GLY A 25 -6.72 -9.83 -6.72
C GLY A 25 -6.93 -8.41 -6.19
N ALA A 26 -6.17 -8.04 -5.16
CA ALA A 26 -6.11 -6.66 -4.71
C ALA A 26 -5.49 -5.80 -5.81
N GLN A 27 -6.24 -4.78 -6.25
CA GLN A 27 -5.80 -3.89 -7.32
C GLN A 27 -5.01 -2.76 -6.69
N ALA A 28 -3.81 -2.51 -7.21
CA ALA A 28 -3.00 -1.40 -6.77
C ALA A 28 -3.74 -0.08 -7.01
N VAL A 29 -3.89 0.73 -5.97
CA VAL A 29 -4.51 2.05 -6.07
C VAL A 29 -3.42 3.07 -6.33
N VAL A 30 -3.67 4.05 -7.20
CA VAL A 30 -2.76 5.20 -7.34
C VAL A 30 -2.96 6.11 -6.13
N LEU A 31 -1.94 6.19 -5.29
CA LEU A 31 -1.89 7.01 -4.08
C LEU A 31 -0.83 8.10 -4.27
N CYS A 32 -1.21 9.37 -4.21
CA CYS A 32 -0.24 10.48 -4.29
C CYS A 32 0.73 10.40 -5.49
N ASN A 33 0.20 10.09 -6.68
CA ASN A 33 0.96 9.93 -7.93
C ASN A 33 1.93 8.72 -7.97
N ILE A 34 1.76 7.75 -7.08
CA ILE A 34 2.49 6.48 -7.11
C ILE A 34 1.53 5.32 -6.96
N ASP A 35 1.90 4.20 -7.55
CA ASP A 35 1.19 2.95 -7.34
C ASP A 35 1.43 2.47 -5.90
N SER A 36 0.36 2.15 -5.17
CA SER A 36 0.43 1.83 -3.72
C SER A 36 1.37 0.67 -3.43
N ASP A 37 1.47 -0.33 -4.32
CA ASP A 37 2.35 -1.49 -4.13
C ASP A 37 3.83 -1.10 -4.19
N LYS A 38 4.18 -0.01 -4.90
CA LYS A 38 5.55 0.49 -4.97
C LYS A 38 6.03 1.11 -3.66
N LEU A 39 5.14 1.50 -2.74
CA LEU A 39 5.52 1.99 -1.42
C LEU A 39 6.20 0.91 -0.56
N ASN A 40 5.95 -0.37 -0.83
CA ASN A 40 6.60 -1.47 -0.12
C ASN A 40 8.12 -1.47 -0.33
N LEU A 41 8.61 -0.94 -1.46
CA LEU A 41 10.05 -0.77 -1.72
C LEU A 41 10.70 0.14 -0.68
N CYS A 42 9.94 1.08 -0.11
CA CYS A 42 10.44 2.00 0.90
C CYS A 42 10.24 1.54 2.34
N ARG A 43 9.53 0.42 2.56
CA ARG A 43 9.07 0.01 3.89
C ARG A 43 10.21 -0.17 4.88
N ALA A 44 11.30 -0.79 4.44
CA ALA A 44 12.48 -1.01 5.29
C ALA A 44 13.12 0.30 5.77
N ALA A 45 13.10 1.36 4.95
CA ALA A 45 13.71 2.65 5.27
C ALA A 45 12.88 3.50 6.26
N VAL A 46 11.62 3.13 6.50
CA VAL A 46 10.68 3.91 7.33
C VAL A 46 10.11 3.14 8.53
N THR A 47 10.45 1.86 8.68
CA THR A 47 9.99 0.99 9.77
C THR A 47 11.17 0.55 10.66
N GLY A 48 10.87 0.17 11.90
CA GLY A 48 11.88 -0.22 12.88
C GLY A 48 12.54 0.94 13.63
N ARG A 49 13.38 0.61 14.63
CA ARG A 49 14.07 1.58 15.49
C ARG A 49 15.23 2.27 14.79
N ASN A 50 15.99 1.54 13.98
CA ASN A 50 17.14 2.05 13.24
C ASN A 50 17.06 1.56 11.79
N PRO A 51 16.22 2.18 10.95
CA PRO A 51 16.06 1.75 9.57
C PRO A 51 17.35 1.97 8.77
N PRO A 52 17.67 1.07 7.82
CA PRO A 52 18.75 1.30 6.87
C PRO A 52 18.48 2.54 6.00
N PRO A 53 19.51 3.07 5.31
CA PRO A 53 19.30 4.08 4.27
C PRO A 53 18.40 3.52 3.15
N PRO A 54 17.60 4.36 2.49
CA PRO A 54 16.80 3.93 1.35
C PRO A 54 17.69 3.53 0.17
N ASP A 55 17.29 2.48 -0.54
CA ASP A 55 17.91 2.11 -1.79
C ASP A 55 17.39 2.98 -2.96
N GLU A 56 18.04 2.87 -4.11
CA GLU A 56 17.72 3.66 -5.29
C GLU A 56 16.29 3.43 -5.81
N LYS A 57 15.75 2.21 -5.70
CA LYS A 57 14.38 1.91 -6.15
C LYS A 57 13.37 2.64 -5.27
N CYS A 58 13.56 2.61 -3.96
CA CYS A 58 12.75 3.42 -3.05
C CYS A 58 12.85 4.91 -3.40
N CYS A 59 14.05 5.46 -3.57
CA CYS A 59 14.20 6.86 -3.92
C CYS A 59 13.61 7.22 -5.29
N GLY A 60 13.61 6.30 -6.25
CA GLY A 60 12.90 6.45 -7.52
C GLY A 60 11.40 6.65 -7.33
N VAL A 61 10.77 5.89 -6.42
CA VAL A 61 9.35 6.05 -6.07
C VAL A 61 9.11 7.41 -5.41
N ILE A 62 9.93 7.78 -4.43
CA ILE A 62 9.76 9.03 -3.66
C ILE A 62 9.94 10.27 -4.55
N ARG A 63 10.79 10.22 -5.58
CA ARG A 63 10.95 11.30 -6.57
C ARG A 63 9.74 11.49 -7.48
N GLN A 64 8.95 10.44 -7.69
CA GLN A 64 7.71 10.50 -8.49
C GLN A 64 6.49 10.86 -7.64
N ALA A 65 6.60 10.72 -6.32
CA ALA A 65 5.49 10.93 -5.41
C ALA A 65 5.15 12.41 -5.21
N ASN A 66 3.86 12.67 -5.04
CA ASN A 66 3.37 13.95 -4.52
C ASN A 66 3.61 14.00 -3.01
N LEU A 67 4.74 14.57 -2.59
CA LEU A 67 5.13 14.66 -1.18
C LEU A 67 4.12 15.42 -0.30
N PRO A 68 3.54 16.56 -0.73
CA PRO A 68 2.44 17.20 0.01
C PRO A 68 1.23 16.26 0.22
N CYS A 69 0.86 15.47 -0.78
CA CYS A 69 -0.21 14.48 -0.64
C CYS A 69 0.16 13.40 0.39
N LEU A 70 1.38 12.84 0.33
CA LEU A 70 1.85 11.86 1.32
C LEU A 70 1.86 12.43 2.75
N CYS A 71 2.14 13.72 2.90
CA CYS A 71 2.08 14.41 4.19
C CYS A 71 0.69 14.33 4.85
N SER A 72 -0.39 14.34 4.06
CA SER A 72 -1.76 14.25 4.60
C SER A 72 -2.03 12.93 5.34
N TYR A 73 -1.25 11.87 5.03
CA TYR A 73 -1.33 10.57 5.68
C TYR A 73 -0.47 10.45 6.95
N LYS A 74 0.27 11.49 7.33
CA LYS A 74 1.19 11.49 8.50
C LYS A 74 0.55 10.92 9.77
N SER A 75 -0.71 11.27 10.02
CA SER A 75 -1.46 10.85 11.22
C SER A 75 -1.82 9.36 11.23
N ILE A 76 -1.92 8.72 10.06
CA ILE A 76 -2.26 7.29 9.95
C ILE A 76 -1.03 6.39 9.88
N LEU A 77 0.16 6.94 9.59
CA LEU A 77 1.41 6.16 9.49
C LEU A 77 1.66 5.24 10.70
N PRO A 78 1.46 5.68 11.96
CA PRO A 78 1.67 4.81 13.12
C PRO A 78 0.77 3.57 13.13
N ALA A 79 -0.48 3.71 12.67
CA ALA A 79 -1.42 2.60 12.57
C ALA A 79 -0.97 1.55 11.52
N LEU A 80 -0.17 1.96 10.53
CA LEU A 80 0.43 1.08 9.53
C LEU A 80 1.78 0.49 9.97
N GLY A 81 2.19 0.74 11.22
CA GLY A 81 3.50 0.36 11.75
C GLY A 81 4.66 1.17 11.19
N ILE A 82 4.38 2.32 10.56
CA ILE A 82 5.38 3.22 9.98
C ILE A 82 5.72 4.32 10.98
N ASN A 83 7.00 4.55 11.21
CA ASN A 83 7.44 5.64 12.06
C ASN A 83 7.32 6.97 11.30
N SER A 84 6.45 7.87 11.77
CA SER A 84 6.22 9.15 11.09
C SER A 84 7.50 9.99 10.95
N LYS A 85 8.43 9.97 11.92
CA LYS A 85 9.69 10.72 11.78
C LYS A 85 10.56 10.16 10.66
N ASN A 86 10.68 8.83 10.57
CA ASN A 86 11.45 8.19 9.52
C ASN A 86 10.84 8.42 8.13
N ALA A 87 9.51 8.32 8.03
CA ALA A 87 8.80 8.58 6.78
C ALA A 87 8.95 10.03 6.31
N LEU A 88 8.90 11.01 7.21
CA LEU A 88 9.06 12.44 6.86
C LEU A 88 10.52 12.83 6.59
N ALA A 89 11.49 12.07 7.10
CA ALA A 89 12.90 12.26 6.77
C ALA A 89 13.29 11.62 5.42
N LEU A 90 12.48 10.69 4.91
CA LEU A 90 12.77 9.92 3.69
C LEU A 90 13.01 10.79 2.44
N PRO A 91 12.23 11.86 2.16
CA PRO A 91 12.49 12.72 1.01
C PRO A 91 13.90 13.35 1.07
N GLY A 92 14.32 13.82 2.24
CA GLY A 92 15.66 14.37 2.44
C GLY A 92 16.77 13.34 2.20
N LYS A 93 16.59 12.10 2.67
CA LYS A 93 17.53 10.99 2.39
C LYS A 93 17.62 10.64 0.90
N CYS A 94 16.59 10.96 0.12
CA CYS A 94 16.57 10.76 -1.34
C CYS A 94 17.00 12.01 -2.14
N GLY A 95 17.44 13.08 -1.47
CA GLY A 95 17.91 14.32 -2.10
C GLY A 95 16.79 15.30 -2.48
N LEU A 96 15.60 15.15 -1.90
CA LEU A 96 14.47 16.05 -2.11
C LEU A 96 14.27 16.99 -0.93
N GLN A 97 13.70 18.15 -1.19
CA GLN A 97 13.25 19.04 -0.12
C GLN A 97 12.00 18.47 0.54
N LYS A 98 11.93 18.55 1.87
CA LYS A 98 10.72 18.19 2.61
C LYS A 98 9.63 19.24 2.35
N PRO A 99 8.36 18.83 2.16
CA PRO A 99 7.27 19.80 1.99
C PRO A 99 7.12 20.68 3.25
N PRO A 100 6.81 21.99 3.09
CA PRO A 100 6.55 22.87 4.21
C PRO A 100 5.31 22.40 4.99
N ASN A 101 5.30 22.60 6.31
CA ASN A 101 4.25 22.13 7.23
C ASN A 101 4.10 20.59 7.30
N CYS A 102 5.14 19.89 6.82
CA CYS A 102 5.48 18.52 7.16
C CYS A 102 6.86 18.49 7.84
#